data_AF-A0A2R6C210-F1
#
_entry.id   AF-A0A2R6C210-F1
#
_cell.length_a   1.000
_cell.length_b   1.000
_cell.length_c   1.000
_cell.angle_alpha   90.00
_cell.angle_beta   90.00
_cell.angle_gamma   90.00
#
_symmetry.space_group_name_H-M   'P 1'
#
loop_
_entity.id
_entity.type
_entity.pdbx_description
1 polymer ?
#
loop_
_entity_poly.entity_id
_entity_poly.type
_entity_poly.pdbx_seq_one_letter_code
_entity_poly.pdbx_strand_id
1 'polypeptide(L)'
;MSQKDVRDISTGKAGSPASNAASSAPQPAPPGKEPGTLTVAESTGYLAFLAIVMYLGWGLINTDGNLILILSGPITTTLHLSIQQYSYVVSAGFFASFVVSLILGPLGDRLGRRFVLQLTLAGTAFISMLQYFINSFLSWFLIRIGAGAFTGSEWGAGGTV
;
A
#
# COMPACT_ATOMS: atom_id res chain seq x y z
N MET A 1 20.36 -22.71 -57.23
CA MET A 1 21.28 -23.87 -57.06
C MET A 1 22.66 -23.29 -56.75
N SER A 2 23.09 -23.34 -55.49
CA SER A 2 24.02 -24.36 -54.93
C SER A 2 25.47 -23.87 -55.13
N GLN A 3 26.32 -23.58 -54.16
CA GLN A 3 26.82 -24.34 -52.99
C GLN A 3 27.78 -23.35 -52.26
N LYS A 4 27.73 -23.10 -50.94
CA LYS A 4 28.53 -23.77 -49.88
C LYS A 4 29.91 -24.22 -50.37
N ASP A 5 31.03 -23.74 -49.85
CA ASP A 5 31.70 -24.27 -48.66
C ASP A 5 33.17 -23.79 -48.82
N VAL A 6 33.84 -23.15 -47.86
CA VAL A 6 34.57 -23.79 -46.74
C VAL A 6 36.03 -23.29 -46.75
N ARG A 7 36.59 -23.18 -45.53
CA ARG A 7 38.02 -23.10 -45.16
C ARG A 7 38.71 -21.75 -45.41
N ASP A 8 39.62 -21.25 -44.59
CA ASP A 8 40.05 -21.46 -43.20
C ASP A 8 41.33 -20.61 -43.08
N ILE A 9 41.58 -20.07 -41.89
CA ILE A 9 42.93 -19.95 -41.28
C ILE A 9 43.93 -18.95 -41.92
N SER A 10 43.95 -17.76 -41.29
CA SER A 10 45.10 -17.15 -40.60
C SER A 10 46.52 -17.51 -41.06
N THR A 11 47.24 -16.53 -41.61
CA THR A 11 48.65 -16.18 -41.34
C THR A 11 48.85 -14.75 -41.88
N GLY A 12 49.35 -13.71 -41.21
CA GLY A 12 50.24 -13.60 -40.06
C GLY A 12 51.58 -13.02 -40.50
N LYS A 13 51.77 -11.68 -40.41
CA LYS A 13 53.06 -10.93 -40.33
C LYS A 13 52.81 -9.43 -40.60
N ALA A 14 53.47 -8.45 -40.00
CA ALA A 14 54.36 -8.33 -38.85
C ALA A 14 54.71 -6.83 -38.71
N GLY A 15 54.90 -6.35 -37.47
CA GLY A 15 55.36 -4.98 -37.20
C GLY A 15 55.35 -4.64 -35.71
N SER A 16 56.31 -5.22 -34.98
CA SER A 16 56.70 -5.02 -33.55
C SER A 16 57.23 -3.60 -33.24
N PRO A 17 57.75 -3.24 -32.02
CA PRO A 17 57.76 -3.91 -30.69
C PRO A 17 57.62 -2.98 -29.42
N ALA A 18 57.63 -3.63 -28.25
CA ALA A 18 58.00 -3.16 -26.88
C ALA A 18 56.93 -2.35 -26.10
N SER A 19 56.57 -2.64 -24.85
CA SER A 19 57.35 -3.18 -23.73
C SER A 19 56.47 -3.98 -22.75
N ASN A 20 57.01 -5.07 -22.19
CA ASN A 20 56.35 -6.00 -21.28
C ASN A 20 56.54 -5.60 -19.80
N ALA A 21 55.50 -5.93 -19.01
CA ALA A 21 55.50 -6.40 -17.63
C ALA A 21 55.93 -5.47 -16.48
N ALA A 22 54.98 -5.10 -15.62
CA ALA A 22 54.88 -5.59 -14.22
C ALA A 22 53.82 -4.85 -13.38
N SER A 23 53.14 -5.63 -12.51
CA SER A 23 52.66 -5.26 -11.16
C SER A 23 51.30 -4.54 -10.99
N SER A 24 50.31 -5.35 -10.60
CA SER A 24 49.19 -5.11 -9.66
C SER A 24 48.87 -3.68 -9.19
N ALA A 25 47.67 -3.20 -9.54
CA ALA A 25 46.84 -2.38 -8.66
C ALA A 25 45.34 -2.68 -8.89
N PRO A 26 44.49 -2.68 -7.85
CA PRO A 26 43.11 -3.17 -7.91
C PRO A 26 42.20 -2.30 -8.78
N GLN A 27 41.34 -2.93 -9.57
CA GLN A 27 40.18 -2.27 -10.18
C GLN A 27 39.39 -1.51 -9.09
N PRO A 28 39.12 -0.21 -9.24
CA PRO A 28 38.29 0.52 -8.28
C PRO A 28 36.91 -0.15 -8.21
N ALA A 29 36.50 -0.49 -6.99
CA ALA A 29 35.23 -1.15 -6.69
C ALA A 29 34.03 -0.36 -7.28
N PRO A 30 32.93 -1.04 -7.63
CA PRO A 30 31.71 -0.39 -8.11
C PRO A 30 31.25 0.70 -7.11
N PRO A 31 30.95 1.93 -7.58
CA PRO A 31 30.52 3.01 -6.69
C PRO A 31 29.24 2.62 -5.94
N GLY A 32 29.37 2.60 -4.61
CA GLY A 32 28.35 2.86 -3.59
C GLY A 32 26.92 2.41 -3.87
N LYS A 33 26.49 1.36 -3.16
CA LYS A 33 25.06 1.13 -2.87
C LYS A 33 24.46 2.44 -2.35
N GLU A 34 23.51 2.99 -3.08
CA GLU A 34 22.68 4.10 -2.60
C GLU A 34 22.08 3.71 -1.24
N PRO A 35 22.10 4.60 -0.23
CA PRO A 35 21.51 4.33 1.08
C PRO A 35 19.99 4.36 0.95
N GLY A 36 19.43 3.26 0.46
CA GLY A 36 18.01 3.09 0.18
C GLY A 36 17.63 1.70 -0.32
N THR A 37 18.59 0.87 -0.73
CA THR A 37 18.31 -0.53 -1.08
C THR A 37 18.06 -1.31 0.21
N LEU A 38 16.81 -1.70 0.47
CA LEU A 38 16.41 -2.58 1.57
C LEU A 38 17.20 -3.90 1.50
N THR A 39 18.34 -3.95 2.17
CA THR A 39 19.07 -5.19 2.44
C THR A 39 18.46 -5.84 3.68
N VAL A 40 17.21 -6.27 3.58
CA VAL A 40 16.71 -7.31 4.47
C VAL A 40 16.59 -8.52 3.57
N ALA A 41 17.46 -9.52 3.78
CA ALA A 41 17.25 -10.84 3.23
C ALA A 41 16.00 -11.42 3.92
N GLU A 42 14.82 -10.97 3.51
CA GLU A 42 13.57 -11.45 4.09
C GLU A 42 13.36 -12.87 3.61
N SER A 43 13.39 -13.81 4.55
CA SER A 43 12.92 -15.16 4.33
C SER A 43 11.54 -15.09 3.67
N THR A 44 11.30 -15.89 2.64
CA THR A 44 9.99 -16.01 1.98
C THR A 44 8.85 -16.18 3.00
N GLY A 45 9.14 -16.78 4.16
CA GLY A 45 8.19 -16.91 5.28
C GLY A 45 7.84 -15.58 5.97
N TYR A 46 8.79 -14.64 6.11
CA TYR A 46 8.52 -13.31 6.66
C TYR A 46 7.65 -12.48 5.71
N LEU A 47 7.97 -12.50 4.41
CA LEU A 47 7.16 -11.86 3.37
C LEU A 47 5.74 -12.45 3.32
N ALA A 48 5.62 -13.78 3.39
CA ALA A 48 4.32 -14.45 3.43
C ALA A 48 3.52 -14.07 4.68
N PHE A 49 4.15 -14.05 5.86
CA PHE A 49 3.50 -13.61 7.10
C PHE A 49 3.04 -12.15 7.00
N LEU A 50 3.90 -11.25 6.53
CA LEU A 50 3.58 -9.84 6.36
C LEU A 50 2.42 -9.65 5.38
N ALA A 51 2.42 -10.36 4.25
CA ALA A 51 1.34 -10.34 3.27
C ALA A 51 0.01 -10.83 3.86
N ILE A 52 0.03 -11.91 4.65
CA ILE A 52 -1.16 -12.42 5.33
C ILE A 52 -1.71 -11.39 6.33
N VAL A 53 -0.85 -10.81 7.16
CA VAL A 53 -1.27 -9.79 8.15
C VAL A 53 -1.87 -8.57 7.45
N MET A 54 -1.26 -8.10 6.37
CA MET A 54 -1.78 -6.98 5.58
C MET A 54 -3.12 -7.32 4.92
N TYR A 55 -3.26 -8.52 4.35
CA TYR A 55 -4.50 -8.97 3.73
C TYR A 55 -5.64 -9.10 4.76
N LEU A 56 -5.35 -9.64 5.94
CA LEU A 56 -6.33 -9.72 7.04
C LEU A 56 -6.72 -8.34 7.56
N GLY A 57 -5.77 -7.41 7.68
CA GLY A 57 -6.05 -6.03 8.06
C GLY A 57 -7.00 -5.34 7.07
N TRP A 58 -6.69 -5.43 5.78
CA TRP A 58 -7.56 -4.91 4.73
C TRP A 58 -8.94 -5.61 4.74
N GLY A 59 -8.96 -6.93 4.85
CA GLY A 59 -10.19 -7.72 4.88
C GLY A 59 -11.10 -7.35 6.05
N LEU A 60 -10.53 -7.11 7.23
CA LEU A 60 -11.27 -6.69 8.43
C LEU A 60 -11.91 -5.32 8.24
N ILE A 61 -11.15 -4.34 7.76
CA ILE A 61 -11.64 -2.97 7.52
C ILE A 61 -12.71 -2.96 6.43
N ASN A 62 -12.47 -3.67 5.33
CA ASN A 62 -13.42 -3.79 4.24
C ASN A 62 -14.71 -4.51 4.69
N THR A 63 -14.61 -5.50 5.57
CA THR A 63 -15.77 -6.19 6.13
C THR A 63 -16.61 -5.24 6.99
N ASP A 64 -16.00 -4.44 7.88
CA ASP A 64 -16.72 -3.44 8.69
C ASP A 64 -17.46 -2.40 7.83
N GLY A 65 -16.83 -1.96 6.73
CA GLY A 65 -17.46 -1.06 5.76
C GLY A 65 -18.69 -1.67 5.09
N ASN A 66 -18.66 -2.97 4.75
CA ASN A 66 -19.77 -3.66 4.09
C ASN A 66 -20.88 -4.12 5.06
N LEU A 67 -20.54 -4.33 6.35
CA LEU A 67 -21.49 -4.71 7.40
C LEU A 67 -22.67 -3.73 7.49
N ILE A 68 -22.47 -2.43 7.23
CA ILE A 68 -23.56 -1.43 7.26
C ILE A 68 -24.66 -1.70 6.24
N LEU A 69 -24.31 -2.29 5.09
CA LEU A 69 -25.25 -2.62 4.02
C LEU A 69 -26.03 -3.88 4.38
N ILE A 70 -25.33 -4.90 4.89
CA ILE A 70 -25.90 -6.18 5.30
C ILE A 70 -26.82 -6.02 6.52
N LEU A 71 -26.41 -5.20 7.50
CA LEU A 71 -27.15 -4.98 8.75
C LEU A 71 -28.13 -3.79 8.68
N SER A 72 -28.40 -3.26 7.49
CA SER A 72 -29.31 -2.12 7.31
C SER A 72 -30.69 -2.35 7.95
N GLY A 73 -31.28 -3.53 7.78
CA GLY A 73 -32.56 -3.91 8.41
C GLY A 73 -32.51 -3.88 9.94
N PRO A 74 -31.65 -4.69 10.59
CA PRO A 74 -31.51 -4.69 12.04
C PRO A 74 -31.15 -3.33 12.65
N ILE A 75 -30.28 -2.54 12.01
CA ILE A 75 -29.89 -1.22 12.50
C ILE A 75 -31.07 -0.25 12.48
N THR A 76 -31.84 -0.23 11.38
CA THR A 76 -32.98 0.68 11.24
C THR A 76 -34.12 0.32 12.19
N THR A 77 -34.35 -0.96 12.47
CA THR A 77 -35.40 -1.38 13.41
C THR A 77 -35.00 -1.17 14.87
N THR A 78 -33.75 -1.43 15.25
CA THR A 78 -33.27 -1.28 16.65
C THR A 78 -33.09 0.17 17.07
N LEU A 79 -32.61 1.03 16.19
CA LEU A 79 -32.48 2.47 16.46
C LEU A 79 -33.72 3.28 16.05
N HIS A 80 -34.78 2.61 15.57
CA HIS A 80 -36.01 3.22 15.06
C HIS A 80 -35.75 4.34 14.03
N LEU A 81 -34.85 4.08 13.09
CA LEU A 81 -34.41 5.05 12.09
C LEU A 81 -35.30 5.05 10.85
N SER A 82 -35.51 6.24 10.30
CA SER A 82 -36.07 6.38 8.95
C SER A 82 -35.05 5.98 7.88
N ILE A 83 -35.54 5.58 6.71
CA ILE A 83 -34.69 5.28 5.55
C ILE A 83 -33.84 6.49 5.14
N GLN A 84 -34.37 7.71 5.29
CA GLN A 84 -33.66 8.96 4.99
C GLN A 84 -32.47 9.16 5.93
N GLN A 85 -32.66 8.93 7.23
CA GLN A 85 -31.59 9.01 8.23
C GLN A 85 -30.46 8.02 7.93
N TYR A 86 -30.82 6.78 7.56
CA TYR A 86 -29.85 5.78 7.12
C TYR A 86 -29.05 6.27 5.90
N SER A 87 -29.74 6.79 4.87
CA SER A 87 -29.09 7.32 3.66
C SER A 87 -28.13 8.47 3.98
N TYR A 88 -28.51 9.38 4.91
CA TYR A 88 -27.61 10.45 5.33
C TYR A 88 -26.33 9.94 5.96
N VAL A 89 -26.40 8.88 6.78
CA VAL A 89 -25.21 8.30 7.41
C VAL A 89 -24.27 7.71 6.37
N VAL A 90 -24.80 6.95 5.42
CA VAL A 90 -24.01 6.34 4.35
C VAL A 90 -23.38 7.41 3.46
N SER A 91 -24.16 8.37 2.97
CA SER A 91 -23.66 9.45 2.11
C SER A 91 -22.65 10.35 2.83
N ALA A 92 -22.89 10.70 4.10
CA ALA A 92 -21.96 11.50 4.89
C ALA A 92 -20.66 10.74 5.15
N GLY A 93 -20.70 9.41 5.33
CA GLY A 93 -19.51 8.56 5.41
C GLY A 93 -18.63 8.70 4.17
N PHE A 94 -19.20 8.53 2.97
CA PHE A 94 -18.48 8.71 1.72
C PHE A 94 -17.95 10.13 1.52
N PHE A 95 -18.74 11.14 1.89
CA PHE A 95 -18.29 12.53 1.81
C PHE A 95 -17.12 12.81 2.76
N ALA A 96 -17.17 12.27 3.98
CA ALA A 96 -16.08 12.37 4.94
C ALA A 96 -14.82 11.64 4.45
N SER A 97 -14.97 10.47 3.85
CA SER A 97 -13.87 9.76 3.16
C SER A 97 -13.19 10.66 2.12
N PHE A 98 -13.98 11.36 1.31
CA PHE A 98 -13.47 12.28 0.30
C PHE A 98 -12.71 13.47 0.92
N VAL A 99 -13.27 14.11 1.94
CA VAL A 99 -12.62 15.25 2.60
C VAL A 99 -11.32 14.83 3.29
N VAL A 100 -11.33 13.69 3.99
CA VAL A 100 -10.16 13.22 4.73
C VAL A 100 -9.09 12.66 3.81
N SER A 101 -9.45 12.02 2.69
CA SER A 101 -8.47 11.59 1.69
C SER A 101 -7.72 12.77 1.06
N LEU A 102 -8.39 13.91 0.86
CA LEU A 102 -7.76 15.13 0.35
C LEU A 102 -6.72 15.70 1.33
N ILE A 103 -6.89 15.48 2.63
CA ILE A 103 -5.96 15.91 3.67
C ILE A 103 -4.83 14.89 3.85
N LEU A 104 -5.18 13.61 3.99
CA LEU A 104 -4.22 12.53 4.27
C LEU A 104 -3.36 12.15 3.06
N GLY A 105 -3.82 12.40 1.83
CA GLY A 105 -3.03 12.18 0.61
C GLY A 105 -1.73 13.00 0.61
N PRO A 106 -1.81 14.34 0.57
CA PRO A 106 -0.61 15.21 0.62
C PRO A 106 0.20 15.03 1.91
N LEU A 107 -0.46 14.67 3.01
CA LEU A 107 0.22 14.38 4.27
C LEU A 107 1.06 13.09 4.17
N GLY A 108 0.58 12.09 3.45
CA GLY A 108 1.31 10.85 3.15
C GLY A 108 2.53 11.08 2.29
N ASP A 109 2.44 12.02 1.35
CA ASP A 109 3.58 12.41 0.51
C ASP A 109 4.69 13.12 1.31
N ARG A 110 4.34 13.80 2.41
CA ARG A 110 5.30 14.56 3.25
C ARG A 110 5.85 13.77 4.44
N LEU A 111 5.00 13.02 5.14
CA LEU A 111 5.37 12.29 6.36
C LEU A 111 5.69 10.81 6.11
N GLY A 112 5.49 10.35 4.87
CA GLY A 112 5.73 8.97 4.48
C GLY A 112 4.47 8.12 4.51
N ARG A 113 4.31 7.33 3.45
CA ARG A 113 3.15 6.46 3.19
C ARG A 113 2.84 5.49 4.32
N ARG A 114 3.88 4.90 4.92
CA ARG A 114 3.77 3.92 6.01
C ARG A 114 3.12 4.53 7.25
N PHE A 115 3.44 5.78 7.59
CA PHE A 115 2.88 6.45 8.75
C PHE A 115 1.38 6.71 8.57
N VAL A 116 0.98 7.19 7.40
CA VAL A 116 -0.44 7.45 7.11
C VAL A 116 -1.26 6.18 7.13
N LEU A 117 -0.76 5.07 6.57
CA LEU A 117 -1.47 3.79 6.63
C LEU A 117 -1.64 3.27 8.07
N GLN A 118 -0.65 3.46 8.93
CA GLN A 118 -0.76 3.10 10.35
C GLN A 118 -1.77 4.00 11.08
N LEU A 119 -1.81 5.30 10.75
CA LEU A 119 -2.74 6.26 11.32
C LEU A 119 -4.19 5.94 10.94
N THR A 120 -4.45 5.60 9.68
CA THR A 120 -5.80 5.22 9.22
C THR A 120 -6.25 3.93 9.89
N LEU A 121 -5.38 2.91 9.96
CA LEU A 121 -5.68 1.66 10.68
C LEU A 121 -5.99 1.90 12.16
N ALA A 122 -5.17 2.69 12.84
CA ALA A 122 -5.35 2.99 14.26
C ALA A 122 -6.65 3.80 14.49
N GLY A 123 -6.91 4.78 13.62
CA GLY A 123 -8.15 5.56 13.65
C GLY A 123 -9.38 4.69 13.46
N THR A 124 -9.39 3.84 12.43
CA THR A 124 -10.48 2.89 12.18
C THR A 124 -10.67 1.92 13.34
N ALA A 125 -9.60 1.34 13.89
CA ALA A 125 -9.68 0.43 15.03
C ALA A 125 -10.28 1.10 16.27
N PHE A 126 -9.87 2.34 16.56
CA PHE A 126 -10.40 3.12 17.68
C PHE A 126 -11.90 3.42 17.50
N ILE A 127 -12.29 3.89 16.32
CA ILE A 127 -13.70 4.17 16.03
C ILE A 127 -14.54 2.88 16.05
N SER A 128 -13.99 1.75 15.61
CA SER A 128 -14.66 0.45 15.69
C SER A 128 -14.91 0.00 17.13
N MET A 129 -14.03 0.31 18.09
CA MET A 129 -14.35 0.13 19.51
C MET A 129 -15.51 1.02 19.97
N LEU A 130 -15.55 2.28 19.50
CA LEU A 130 -16.62 3.22 19.85
C LEU A 130 -17.99 2.74 19.36
N GLN A 131 -18.06 1.91 18.31
CA GLN A 131 -19.32 1.35 17.82
C GLN A 131 -20.08 0.56 18.89
N TYR A 132 -19.40 -0.02 19.88
CA TYR A 132 -20.07 -0.72 20.99
C TYR A 132 -21.00 0.19 21.80
N PHE A 133 -20.71 1.50 21.86
CA PHE A 133 -21.47 2.47 22.66
C PHE A 133 -22.58 3.18 21.87
N ILE A 134 -22.93 2.68 20.68
CA ILE A 134 -24.02 3.25 19.87
C ILE A 134 -25.36 3.00 20.56
N ASN A 135 -26.01 4.08 20.99
CA ASN A 135 -27.32 4.04 21.64
C ASN A 135 -28.36 4.95 20.98
N SER A 136 -27.95 5.77 20.00
CA SER A 136 -28.81 6.76 19.36
C SER A 136 -28.40 7.04 17.93
N PHE A 137 -29.29 7.65 17.13
CA PHE A 137 -28.99 8.08 15.77
C PHE A 137 -27.73 8.95 15.69
N LEU A 138 -27.61 9.94 16.58
CA LEU A 138 -26.50 10.90 16.51
C LEU A 138 -25.15 10.25 16.83
N SER A 139 -25.12 9.36 17.82
CA SER A 139 -23.91 8.59 18.14
C SER A 139 -23.53 7.66 16.99
N TRP A 140 -24.50 6.96 16.40
CA TRP A 140 -24.27 6.15 15.20
C TRP A 140 -23.74 6.98 14.02
N PHE A 141 -24.34 8.14 13.75
CA PHE A 141 -23.97 9.04 12.67
C PHE A 141 -22.52 9.53 12.79
N LEU A 142 -22.15 10.05 13.96
CA LEU A 142 -20.80 10.58 14.20
C LEU A 142 -19.73 9.49 14.13
N ILE A 143 -19.99 8.34 14.74
CA ILE A 143 -19.07 7.19 14.72
C ILE A 143 -18.91 6.69 13.28
N ARG A 144 -19.99 6.61 12.49
CA ARG A 144 -19.92 6.15 11.10
C ARG A 144 -19.24 7.13 10.16
N ILE A 145 -19.41 8.43 10.38
CA ILE A 145 -18.63 9.45 9.66
C ILE A 145 -17.14 9.29 9.97
N GLY A 146 -16.79 9.12 11.24
CA GLY A 146 -15.40 8.87 11.65
C GLY A 146 -14.82 7.61 11.01
N ALA A 147 -15.57 6.50 11.04
CA ALA A 147 -15.14 5.25 10.43
C ALA A 147 -14.96 5.39 8.91
N GLY A 148 -15.93 6.01 8.24
CA GLY A 148 -15.89 6.28 6.80
C GLY A 148 -14.70 7.17 6.42
N ALA A 149 -14.42 8.22 7.19
CA ALA A 149 -13.28 9.10 6.98
C ALA A 149 -11.95 8.34 6.94
N PHE A 150 -11.66 7.52 7.95
CA PHE A 150 -10.39 6.79 8.04
C PHE A 150 -10.32 5.66 7.01
N THR A 151 -11.34 4.81 6.94
CA THR A 151 -11.39 3.70 5.99
C THR A 151 -11.33 4.18 4.55
N GLY A 152 -12.10 5.19 4.17
CA GLY A 152 -12.11 5.68 2.79
C GLY A 152 -10.82 6.38 2.37
N SER A 153 -10.11 7.01 3.31
CA SER A 153 -8.82 7.65 3.03
C SER A 153 -7.70 6.65 2.71
N GLU A 154 -7.81 5.40 3.17
CA GLU A 154 -6.81 4.37 2.90
C GLU A 154 -6.74 3.97 1.42
N TRP A 155 -7.87 4.07 0.69
CA TRP A 155 -7.93 3.80 -0.75
C TRP A 155 -7.17 4.85 -1.55
N GLY A 156 -7.31 6.12 -1.16
CA GLY A 156 -6.56 7.23 -1.76
C GLY A 156 -5.08 7.17 -1.42
N ALA A 157 -4.73 6.81 -0.19
CA ALA A 157 -3.35 6.62 0.24
C ALA A 157 -2.73 5.31 -0.31
N GLY A 158 -3.51 4.32 -0.73
CA GLY A 158 -3.02 3.07 -1.30
C GLY A 158 -2.81 3.13 -2.81
N GLY A 159 -3.68 3.83 -3.54
CA GLY A 159 -3.78 3.76 -5.00
C GLY A 159 -2.82 4.62 -5.84
N THR A 160 -2.11 5.59 -5.25
CA THR A 160 -1.18 6.45 -6.00
C THR A 160 0.21 5.81 -6.11
N VAL A 161 0.35 4.71 -6.87
CA VAL A 161 1.66 4.24 -7.34
C VAL A 161 2.05 4.96 -8.63
#